data_AF-A0A0G1B2Z1-F1
#
_entry.id   AF-A0A0G1B2Z1-F1
#
_cell.length_a   1.000
_cell.length_b   1.000
_cell.length_c   1.000
_cell.angle_alpha   90.00
_cell.angle_beta   90.00
_cell.angle_gamma   90.00
#
_symmetry.space_group_name_H-M   'P 1'
#
loop_
_entity.id
_entity.type
_entity.pdbx_description
1 polymer ?
#
loop_
_entity_poly.entity_id
_entity_poly.type
_entity_poly.pdbx_seq_one_letter_code
_entity_poly.pdbx_strand_id
1 'polypeptide(L)'
;MKSLVQEASTIAKAIKQAWETAGKPRDFSVKVLEQPVYNFLGFTKRSAKIAFLFEADAPSKEGNRNKPVFDSSSRPPRFQQRPPQGRRSQASETMYGASQDAYTQPSRESRPPREGRDSRDGREQMREYRDQRSDRNDQRPRDQRDSREPRETREPRTETRRQFTPRPLPVNPPANSPAGQTSQVPQQAREVRDEQPRRDDIRAESTPRPARVPQEVQWSEELLSSARTWFKEVLVLMGLGDVEFTFEVQDCNLNVIFSRRLIDEEAREKHLFASLSTLLVSTLKRQYRRALRGHRVILSHK
;
A
#
# COMPACT_ATOMS: atom_id res chain seq x y z
N MET A 1 -26.66 -22.11 -33.01
CA MET A 1 -26.26 -21.14 -31.97
C MET A 1 -24.79 -21.34 -31.62
N LYS A 2 -24.03 -20.26 -31.47
CA LYS A 2 -22.65 -20.31 -30.95
C LYS A 2 -22.64 -19.84 -29.49
N SER A 3 -21.71 -20.37 -28.71
CA SER A 3 -21.52 -19.98 -27.30
C SER A 3 -20.07 -19.63 -27.03
N LEU A 4 -19.84 -18.56 -26.28
CA LEU A 4 -18.53 -18.10 -25.85
C LEU A 4 -18.53 -17.90 -24.33
N VAL A 5 -17.52 -18.42 -23.64
CA VAL A 5 -17.38 -18.20 -22.19
C VAL A 5 -16.34 -17.12 -21.97
N GLN A 6 -16.70 -16.08 -21.23
CA GLN A 6 -15.83 -14.94 -20.95
C GLN A 6 -15.74 -14.68 -19.45
N GLU A 7 -14.54 -14.32 -19.00
CA GLU A 7 -14.25 -13.97 -17.61
C GLU A 7 -13.80 -12.51 -17.50
N ALA A 8 -14.31 -11.76 -16.52
CA ALA A 8 -13.86 -10.41 -16.23
C ALA A 8 -14.10 -10.01 -14.77
N SER A 9 -13.58 -8.85 -14.35
CA SER A 9 -13.80 -8.33 -12.98
C SER A 9 -15.27 -8.02 -12.66
N THR A 10 -16.08 -7.71 -13.68
CA THR A 10 -17.51 -7.46 -13.51
C THR A 10 -18.29 -8.12 -14.65
N ILE A 11 -19.56 -8.45 -14.41
CA ILE A 11 -20.45 -9.04 -15.44
C ILE A 11 -20.54 -8.13 -16.67
N ALA A 12 -20.71 -6.82 -16.47
CA ALA A 12 -20.77 -5.85 -17.57
C ALA A 12 -19.49 -5.84 -18.44
N LYS A 13 -18.31 -5.95 -17.82
CA LYS A 13 -17.04 -6.05 -18.57
C LYS A 13 -16.95 -7.35 -19.35
N ALA A 14 -17.39 -8.47 -18.77
CA ALA A 14 -17.40 -9.76 -19.44
C ALA A 14 -18.37 -9.75 -20.64
N ILE A 15 -19.56 -9.15 -20.50
CA ILE A 15 -20.54 -8.98 -21.60
C ILE A 15 -19.94 -8.14 -22.72
N LYS A 16 -19.30 -7.01 -22.39
CA LYS A 16 -18.68 -6.14 -23.39
C LYS A 16 -17.59 -6.87 -24.18
N GLN A 17 -16.68 -7.57 -23.49
CA GLN A 17 -15.63 -8.37 -24.13
C GLN A 17 -16.20 -9.50 -25.00
N ALA A 18 -17.22 -10.20 -24.51
CA ALA A 18 -17.89 -11.25 -25.27
C ALA A 18 -18.61 -10.71 -26.51
N TRP A 19 -19.27 -9.55 -26.40
CA TRP A 19 -19.96 -8.89 -27.51
C TRP A 19 -18.98 -8.42 -28.59
N GLU A 20 -17.84 -7.84 -28.21
CA GLU A 20 -16.77 -7.47 -29.15
C GLU A 20 -16.17 -8.71 -29.83
N THR A 21 -15.92 -9.79 -29.08
CA THR A 21 -15.36 -11.04 -29.62
C THR A 21 -16.35 -11.79 -30.52
N ALA A 22 -17.65 -11.67 -30.25
CA ALA A 22 -18.72 -12.27 -31.05
C ALA A 22 -19.02 -11.49 -32.35
N GLY A 23 -18.34 -10.36 -32.61
CA GLY A 23 -18.60 -9.55 -33.79
C GLY A 23 -19.81 -8.64 -33.67
N LYS A 24 -20.17 -8.25 -32.43
CA LYS A 24 -21.29 -7.35 -32.11
C LYS A 24 -22.66 -7.86 -32.62
N PRO A 25 -23.08 -9.06 -32.22
CA PRO A 25 -24.40 -9.58 -32.61
C PRO A 25 -25.50 -8.64 -32.13
N ARG A 26 -26.59 -8.57 -32.91
CA ARG A 26 -27.78 -7.78 -32.56
C ARG A 26 -28.54 -8.43 -31.40
N ASP A 27 -28.77 -9.73 -31.51
CA ASP A 27 -29.49 -10.52 -30.53
C ASP A 27 -28.55 -11.52 -29.84
N PHE A 28 -28.57 -11.55 -28.51
CA PHE A 28 -27.75 -12.45 -27.71
C PHE A 28 -28.43 -12.75 -26.37
N SER A 29 -28.04 -13.87 -25.76
CA SER A 29 -28.48 -14.30 -24.44
C SER A 29 -27.26 -14.49 -23.54
N VAL A 30 -27.35 -14.03 -22.29
CA VAL A 30 -26.26 -14.15 -21.32
C VAL A 30 -26.70 -15.03 -20.16
N LYS A 31 -25.93 -16.08 -19.87
CA LYS A 31 -26.09 -16.91 -18.68
C LYS A 31 -24.91 -16.68 -17.74
N VAL A 32 -25.18 -16.15 -16.55
CA VAL A 32 -24.15 -15.97 -15.52
C VAL A 32 -23.82 -17.33 -14.92
N LEU A 33 -22.56 -17.75 -15.03
CA LEU A 33 -22.08 -19.02 -14.48
C LEU A 33 -21.50 -18.82 -13.08
N GLU A 34 -20.79 -17.72 -12.86
CA GLU A 34 -20.22 -17.35 -11.55
C GLU A 34 -20.37 -15.85 -11.31
N GLN A 35 -20.88 -15.47 -10.13
CA GLN A 35 -20.97 -14.07 -9.71
C GLN A 35 -19.61 -13.57 -9.21
N PRO A 36 -19.23 -12.31 -9.49
CA PRO A 36 -17.98 -11.76 -9.00
C PRO A 36 -18.03 -11.63 -7.47
N VAL A 37 -16.96 -12.06 -6.80
CA VAL A 37 -16.81 -11.88 -5.35
C VAL A 37 -15.79 -10.77 -5.13
N TYR A 38 -16.19 -9.72 -4.44
CA TYR A 38 -15.33 -8.60 -4.09
C TYR A 38 -14.80 -8.76 -2.67
N ASN A 39 -13.52 -8.44 -2.47
CA ASN A 39 -12.98 -8.24 -1.14
C ASN A 39 -13.44 -6.88 -0.59
N PHE A 40 -13.25 -6.73 0.72
CA PHE A 40 -13.56 -5.50 1.46
C PHE A 40 -12.92 -4.22 0.86
N LEU A 41 -11.78 -4.33 0.18
CA LEU A 41 -11.13 -3.21 -0.50
C LEU A 41 -11.72 -2.88 -1.89
N GLY A 42 -12.83 -3.52 -2.29
CA GLY A 42 -13.44 -3.35 -3.61
C GLY A 42 -12.71 -4.05 -4.76
N PHE A 43 -11.63 -4.79 -4.46
CA PHE A 43 -10.93 -5.60 -5.46
C PHE A 43 -11.63 -6.95 -5.65
N THR A 44 -11.82 -7.39 -6.89
CA THR A 44 -12.37 -8.70 -7.22
C THR A 44 -11.43 -9.81 -6.71
N LYS A 45 -11.92 -10.64 -5.79
CA LYS A 45 -11.28 -11.89 -5.34
C LYS A 45 -11.53 -13.02 -6.34
N ARG A 46 -12.75 -13.07 -6.89
CA ARG A 46 -13.13 -13.98 -7.98
C ARG A 46 -13.76 -13.19 -9.11
N SER A 47 -13.29 -13.43 -10.33
CA SER A 47 -13.86 -12.85 -11.55
C SER A 47 -15.28 -13.37 -11.77
N ALA A 48 -16.11 -12.54 -12.41
CA ALA A 48 -17.37 -12.99 -12.98
C ALA A 48 -17.09 -13.89 -14.18
N LYS A 49 -17.84 -14.99 -14.30
CA LYS A 49 -17.80 -15.89 -15.45
C LYS A 49 -19.18 -15.96 -16.09
N ILE A 50 -19.26 -15.69 -17.39
CA ILE A 50 -20.52 -15.72 -18.14
C ILE A 50 -20.40 -16.65 -19.34
N ALA A 51 -21.50 -17.28 -19.71
CA ALA A 51 -21.71 -17.88 -21.02
C ALA A 51 -22.54 -16.90 -21.88
N PHE A 52 -21.97 -16.48 -22.99
CA PHE A 52 -22.57 -15.59 -23.98
C PHE A 52 -23.02 -16.43 -25.17
N LEU A 53 -24.33 -16.51 -25.40
CA LEU A 53 -24.95 -17.28 -26.47
C LEU A 53 -25.47 -16.33 -27.53
N PHE A 54 -25.18 -16.61 -28.80
CA PHE A 54 -25.65 -15.79 -29.91
C PHE A 54 -25.93 -16.64 -31.14
N GLU A 55 -26.84 -16.18 -31.98
CA GLU A 55 -26.98 -16.69 -33.33
C GLU A 55 -25.95 -15.99 -34.19
N ALA A 56 -25.08 -16.78 -34.81
CA ALA A 56 -24.18 -16.23 -35.80
C ALA A 56 -25.04 -15.94 -37.03
N ASP A 57 -25.48 -14.69 -37.16
CA ASP A 57 -26.04 -14.21 -38.41
C ASP A 57 -25.05 -14.61 -39.50
N ALA A 58 -25.52 -15.46 -40.43
CA ALA A 58 -24.71 -15.86 -41.57
C ALA A 58 -24.12 -14.58 -42.14
N PRO A 59 -22.79 -14.49 -42.28
CA PRO A 59 -22.08 -13.22 -42.43
C PRO A 59 -22.81 -12.41 -43.49
N SER A 60 -23.56 -11.39 -43.05
CA SER A 60 -24.29 -10.55 -43.96
C SER A 60 -23.20 -9.94 -44.82
N LYS A 61 -23.18 -10.31 -46.10
CA LYS A 61 -22.31 -9.71 -47.12
C LYS A 61 -22.73 -8.26 -47.37
N GLU A 62 -23.11 -7.54 -46.33
CA GLU A 62 -23.43 -6.13 -46.36
C GLU A 62 -22.17 -5.34 -46.03
N GLY A 63 -21.60 -4.75 -47.08
CA GLY A 63 -20.79 -3.55 -46.88
C GLY A 63 -19.28 -3.73 -46.99
N ASN A 64 -18.78 -4.46 -48.00
CA ASN A 64 -17.47 -4.12 -48.56
C ASN A 64 -17.57 -3.80 -50.07
N ARG A 65 -18.53 -2.92 -50.42
CA ARG A 65 -18.70 -2.38 -51.78
C ARG A 65 -18.26 -0.92 -51.95
N ASN A 66 -17.63 -0.31 -50.97
CA ASN A 66 -16.96 0.98 -51.15
C ASN A 66 -15.48 0.85 -50.78
N LYS A 67 -14.71 0.13 -51.60
CA LYS A 67 -13.31 0.51 -51.80
C LYS A 67 -13.34 1.81 -52.62
N PRO A 68 -12.94 2.98 -52.08
CA PRO A 68 -12.59 4.07 -52.96
C PRO A 68 -11.44 3.56 -53.84
N VAL A 69 -11.63 3.62 -55.14
CA VAL A 69 -10.56 3.47 -56.12
C VAL A 69 -9.51 4.51 -55.73
N PHE A 70 -8.38 4.02 -55.24
CA PHE A 70 -7.24 4.85 -54.90
C PHE A 70 -6.62 5.29 -56.24
N ASP A 71 -7.00 6.47 -56.70
CA ASP A 71 -6.33 7.16 -57.79
C ASP A 71 -4.87 7.40 -57.39
N SER A 72 -3.97 6.72 -58.11
CA SER A 72 -2.53 6.63 -57.85
C SER A 72 -1.75 7.88 -58.31
N SER A 73 -2.35 9.06 -58.31
CA SER A 73 -1.78 10.26 -58.92
C SER A 73 -1.51 11.42 -57.96
N SER A 74 -0.90 11.19 -56.79
CA SER A 74 -0.37 12.30 -55.97
C SER A 74 0.75 11.86 -55.02
N ARG A 75 1.99 11.85 -55.53
CA ARG A 75 3.22 11.78 -54.74
C ARG A 75 3.54 13.17 -54.15
N PRO A 76 3.58 13.36 -52.82
CA PRO A 76 4.24 14.53 -52.23
C PRO A 76 5.77 14.34 -52.17
N PRO A 77 6.55 15.43 -52.19
CA PRO A 77 7.99 15.40 -52.33
C PRO A 77 8.72 14.99 -51.04
N ARG A 78 9.79 14.25 -51.27
CA ARG A 78 10.77 13.69 -50.35
C ARG A 78 11.56 14.80 -49.65
N PHE A 79 11.30 15.06 -48.37
CA PHE A 79 12.18 15.89 -47.55
C PHE A 79 13.43 15.09 -47.13
N GLN A 80 14.59 15.58 -47.59
CA GLN A 80 15.93 15.14 -47.19
C GLN A 80 16.16 15.44 -45.71
N GLN A 81 16.36 14.39 -44.90
CA GLN A 81 16.96 14.56 -43.57
C GLN A 81 18.49 14.53 -43.70
N ARG A 82 19.11 15.65 -43.30
CA ARG A 82 20.55 15.81 -43.10
C ARG A 82 21.04 14.94 -41.93
N PRO A 83 22.28 14.41 -41.98
CA PRO A 83 22.92 13.76 -40.83
C PRO A 83 23.57 14.80 -39.89
N PRO A 84 23.54 14.61 -38.56
CA PRO A 84 24.40 15.36 -37.65
C PRO A 84 25.80 14.74 -37.60
N GLN A 85 26.79 15.56 -37.94
CA GLN A 85 28.22 15.31 -37.75
C GLN A 85 28.61 15.41 -36.27
N GLY A 86 29.29 14.37 -35.78
CA GLY A 86 30.50 14.43 -34.95
C GLY A 86 30.50 15.15 -33.60
N ARG A 87 30.81 14.41 -32.53
CA ARG A 87 31.95 14.78 -31.68
C ARG A 87 32.60 13.56 -31.01
N ARG A 88 33.91 13.72 -30.83
CA ARG A 88 34.99 12.74 -30.80
C ARG A 88 35.51 12.56 -29.36
N SER A 89 35.77 11.31 -28.98
CA SER A 89 36.85 10.76 -28.12
C SER A 89 37.07 11.25 -26.68
N GLN A 90 37.17 10.29 -25.74
CA GLN A 90 38.39 9.78 -25.09
C GLN A 90 37.97 8.59 -24.18
N ALA A 91 38.39 7.34 -24.40
CA ALA A 91 39.70 6.72 -24.19
C ALA A 91 40.02 6.41 -22.70
N SER A 92 39.89 5.13 -22.34
CA SER A 92 40.64 4.31 -21.35
C SER A 92 39.81 3.03 -21.15
N GLU A 93 40.06 1.92 -21.85
CA GLU A 93 41.23 1.04 -21.78
C GLU A 93 41.44 0.46 -20.37
N THR A 94 40.83 -0.69 -20.13
CA THR A 94 41.40 -1.76 -19.29
C THR A 94 40.83 -3.10 -19.77
N MET A 95 41.76 -4.00 -20.06
CA MET A 95 41.63 -5.24 -20.79
C MET A 95 41.70 -6.43 -19.81
N TYR A 96 41.15 -7.58 -20.25
CA TYR A 96 41.17 -8.93 -19.65
C TYR A 96 40.12 -9.22 -18.55
N GLY A 97 39.31 -10.29 -18.60
CA GLY A 97 39.36 -11.44 -19.48
C GLY A 97 38.13 -12.35 -19.40
N ALA A 98 38.14 -13.29 -20.34
CA ALA A 98 37.30 -14.47 -20.57
C ALA A 98 36.29 -14.88 -19.49
N SER A 99 35.04 -15.12 -19.92
CA SER A 99 34.53 -16.49 -20.03
C SER A 99 33.22 -16.51 -20.83
N GLN A 100 33.16 -17.50 -21.71
CA GLN A 100 32.02 -17.88 -22.52
C GLN A 100 30.87 -18.28 -21.60
N ASP A 101 29.66 -17.77 -21.84
CA ASP A 101 28.45 -18.59 -21.80
C ASP A 101 27.28 -17.84 -22.44
N ALA A 102 26.66 -18.55 -23.38
CA ALA A 102 25.56 -18.11 -24.20
C ALA A 102 24.25 -18.09 -23.40
N TYR A 103 23.65 -16.91 -23.25
CA TYR A 103 22.21 -16.77 -23.05
C TYR A 103 21.66 -15.61 -23.87
N THR A 104 20.81 -15.98 -24.82
CA THR A 104 19.96 -15.12 -25.64
C THR A 104 19.11 -14.21 -24.75
N GLN A 105 19.42 -12.91 -24.71
CA GLN A 105 18.52 -11.92 -24.10
C GLN A 105 17.44 -11.50 -25.10
N PRO A 106 16.15 -11.50 -24.71
CA PRO A 106 15.10 -10.90 -25.51
C PRO A 106 15.25 -9.37 -25.52
N SER A 107 15.12 -8.80 -26.72
CA SER A 107 15.17 -7.38 -27.04
C SER A 107 14.36 -6.54 -26.05
N ARG A 108 15.06 -5.68 -25.31
CA ARG A 108 14.46 -4.60 -24.51
C ARG A 108 13.79 -3.61 -25.46
N GLU A 109 12.47 -3.66 -25.46
CA GLU A 109 11.60 -2.66 -26.06
C GLU A 109 11.80 -1.31 -25.36
N SER A 110 12.08 -0.31 -26.19
CA SER A 110 12.39 1.07 -25.82
C SER A 110 11.26 1.68 -24.98
N ARG A 111 11.52 1.91 -23.70
CA ARG A 111 10.65 2.74 -22.85
C ARG A 111 10.73 4.20 -23.32
N PRO A 112 9.59 4.90 -23.46
CA PRO A 112 9.58 6.34 -23.75
C PRO A 112 10.19 7.15 -22.60
N PRO A 113 10.74 8.35 -22.90
CA PRO A 113 11.37 9.21 -21.91
C PRO A 113 10.34 9.67 -20.87
N ARG A 114 10.65 9.39 -19.60
CA ARG A 114 9.85 9.81 -18.45
C ARG A 114 10.13 11.28 -18.20
N GLU A 115 9.15 12.13 -18.48
CA GLU A 115 9.17 13.55 -18.18
C GLU A 115 9.55 13.80 -16.72
N GLY A 116 10.45 14.78 -16.54
CA GLY A 116 10.98 15.19 -15.26
C GLY A 116 9.87 15.58 -14.30
N ARG A 117 9.82 14.90 -13.16
CA ARG A 117 9.10 15.35 -11.97
C ARG A 117 10.10 15.62 -10.87
N ASP A 118 10.15 16.88 -10.50
CA ASP A 118 10.83 17.46 -9.36
C ASP A 118 10.95 16.49 -8.18
N SER A 119 12.17 16.01 -7.95
CA SER A 119 12.54 15.24 -6.77
C SER A 119 13.46 16.11 -5.92
N ARG A 120 12.89 17.10 -5.23
CA ARG A 120 13.60 17.93 -4.24
C ARG A 120 13.12 17.78 -2.79
N ASP A 121 12.17 16.87 -2.52
CA ASP A 121 11.62 16.67 -1.15
C ASP A 121 11.87 15.28 -0.54
N GLY A 122 12.63 14.40 -1.22
CA GLY A 122 12.79 13.01 -0.78
C GLY A 122 13.92 12.75 0.23
N ARG A 123 14.79 13.73 0.52
CA ARG A 123 16.04 13.47 1.27
C ARG A 123 15.98 13.79 2.76
N GLU A 124 14.92 14.43 3.25
CA GLU A 124 14.78 14.75 4.69
C GLU A 124 14.11 13.64 5.51
N GLN A 125 13.23 12.83 4.93
CA GLN A 125 12.49 11.81 5.71
C GLN A 125 13.34 10.64 6.21
N MET A 126 14.55 10.43 5.66
CA MET A 126 15.41 9.30 6.07
C MET A 126 16.39 9.66 7.21
N ARG A 127 16.52 10.95 7.59
CA ARG A 127 17.33 11.35 8.77
C ARG A 127 16.53 11.27 10.08
N GLU A 128 15.22 11.48 10.05
CA GLU A 128 14.42 11.59 11.28
C GLU A 128 14.11 10.23 11.96
N TYR A 129 14.26 9.11 11.24
CA TYR A 129 14.09 7.77 11.82
C TYR A 129 15.30 7.26 12.60
N ARG A 130 16.45 7.94 12.55
CA ARG A 130 17.67 7.48 13.25
C ARG A 130 17.75 7.96 14.70
N ASP A 131 17.10 9.07 15.03
CA ASP A 131 17.20 9.66 16.38
C ASP A 131 16.16 9.12 17.39
N GLN A 132 15.07 8.48 16.94
CA GLN A 132 14.03 7.96 17.86
C GLN A 132 14.36 6.62 18.53
N ARG A 133 15.55 6.02 18.27
CA ARG A 133 15.97 4.77 18.92
C ARG A 133 16.90 4.95 20.12
N SER A 134 17.36 6.18 20.41
CA SER A 134 18.37 6.40 21.45
C SER A 134 17.79 6.65 22.85
N ASP A 135 16.50 7.00 22.99
CA ASP A 135 15.93 7.41 24.29
C ASP A 135 15.10 6.34 25.01
N ARG A 136 15.07 5.09 24.51
CA ARG A 136 14.15 4.06 25.03
C ARG A 136 14.76 3.00 25.95
N ASN A 137 15.97 3.20 26.48
CA ASN A 137 16.65 2.16 27.26
C ASN A 137 17.08 2.52 28.70
N ASP A 138 16.70 3.68 29.25
CA ASP A 138 17.20 4.12 30.58
C ASP A 138 16.15 4.30 31.69
N GLN A 139 15.00 3.62 31.61
CA GLN A 139 14.08 3.55 32.76
C GLN A 139 13.72 2.11 33.11
N ARG A 140 14.69 1.42 33.74
CA ARG A 140 14.39 0.31 34.65
C ARG A 140 14.15 0.89 36.04
N PRO A 141 12.95 0.74 36.63
CA PRO A 141 12.77 1.00 38.05
C PRO A 141 13.52 -0.08 38.85
N ARG A 142 14.63 0.33 39.46
CA ARG A 142 15.13 -0.29 40.69
C ARG A 142 14.14 0.12 41.77
N ASP A 143 13.33 -0.83 42.23
CA ASP A 143 12.89 -0.94 43.62
C ASP A 143 11.82 -2.04 43.71
N GLN A 144 12.27 -3.23 44.10
CA GLN A 144 11.47 -4.20 44.83
C GLN A 144 12.44 -5.18 45.49
N ARG A 145 13.00 -4.71 46.60
CA ARG A 145 13.67 -5.54 47.60
C ARG A 145 12.79 -5.49 48.86
N ASP A 146 12.66 -6.66 49.47
CA ASP A 146 12.13 -6.92 50.80
C ASP A 146 10.61 -6.82 50.99
N SER A 147 9.95 -7.98 50.88
CA SER A 147 9.05 -8.48 51.92
C SER A 147 8.93 -10.01 51.83
N ARG A 148 9.51 -10.67 52.82
CA ARG A 148 9.41 -12.10 53.13
C ARG A 148 8.02 -12.41 53.71
N GLU A 149 7.43 -13.52 53.22
CA GLU A 149 6.66 -14.58 53.93
C GLU A 149 5.48 -14.21 54.88
N PRO A 150 4.44 -15.06 55.03
CA PRO A 150 4.56 -16.50 55.31
C PRO A 150 3.68 -17.48 54.53
N ARG A 151 4.15 -18.72 54.59
CA ARG A 151 3.52 -20.00 54.20
C ARG A 151 2.18 -20.24 54.89
N GLU A 152 1.29 -20.92 54.14
CA GLU A 152 0.28 -21.94 54.51
C GLU A 152 -0.76 -21.90 53.36
N THR A 153 -1.25 -22.94 52.69
CA THR A 153 -1.57 -24.31 53.09
C THR A 153 -1.48 -25.21 51.86
N ARG A 154 -1.08 -26.45 52.13
CA ARG A 154 -0.86 -27.55 51.18
C ARG A 154 -2.19 -28.28 50.99
N GLU A 155 -2.64 -28.49 49.74
CA GLU A 155 -3.65 -29.50 49.41
C GLU A 155 -3.23 -30.37 48.22
N PRO A 156 -3.66 -31.65 48.20
CA PRO A 156 -3.01 -32.70 47.43
C PRO A 156 -3.40 -32.72 45.95
N ARG A 157 -2.38 -32.85 45.11
CA ARG A 157 -2.46 -33.00 43.66
C ARG A 157 -2.72 -34.46 43.31
N THR A 158 -3.91 -34.78 42.84
CA THR A 158 -4.22 -36.07 42.20
C THR A 158 -3.45 -36.22 40.89
N GLU A 159 -2.68 -37.31 40.81
CA GLU A 159 -2.00 -37.80 39.62
C GLU A 159 -3.00 -38.18 38.53
N THR A 160 -2.94 -37.51 37.38
CA THR A 160 -3.40 -38.10 36.12
C THR A 160 -2.19 -38.28 35.21
N ARG A 161 -1.65 -39.49 35.32
CA ARG A 161 -0.66 -40.13 34.46
C ARG A 161 -1.13 -40.06 33.00
N ARG A 162 -0.66 -39.07 32.25
CA ARG A 162 -0.75 -39.07 30.78
C ARG A 162 0.56 -39.54 30.17
N GLN A 163 0.40 -40.52 29.29
CA GLN A 163 1.42 -41.28 28.62
C GLN A 163 2.28 -40.37 27.74
N PHE A 164 3.60 -40.53 27.87
CA PHE A 164 4.61 -39.95 27.00
C PHE A 164 4.50 -40.55 25.60
N THR A 165 4.20 -39.72 24.60
CA THR A 165 4.58 -39.97 23.21
C THR A 165 5.92 -39.27 22.94
N PRO A 166 6.96 -39.97 22.43
CA PRO A 166 8.24 -39.36 22.15
C PRO A 166 8.14 -38.36 20.98
N ARG A 167 8.54 -37.13 21.25
CA ARG A 167 8.67 -36.05 20.26
C ARG A 167 9.99 -36.23 19.49
N PRO A 168 10.00 -36.28 18.15
CA PRO A 168 11.24 -36.35 17.40
C PRO A 168 12.02 -35.04 17.56
N LEU A 169 13.33 -35.19 17.78
CA LEU A 169 14.30 -34.11 17.97
C LEU A 169 14.42 -33.25 16.70
N PRO A 170 14.50 -31.91 16.82
CA PRO A 170 14.90 -31.07 15.70
C PRO A 170 16.39 -31.26 15.42
N VAL A 171 16.69 -31.58 14.16
CA VAL A 171 18.02 -31.64 13.58
C VAL A 171 18.65 -30.25 13.60
N ASN A 172 19.84 -30.15 14.20
CA ASN A 172 20.69 -28.96 14.19
C ASN A 172 21.02 -28.51 12.76
N PRO A 173 20.90 -27.21 12.42
CA PRO A 173 21.66 -26.63 11.32
C PRO A 173 23.11 -26.35 11.77
N PRO A 174 24.10 -26.56 10.90
CA PRO A 174 25.50 -26.36 11.23
C PRO A 174 25.84 -24.87 11.42
N ALA A 175 26.64 -24.65 12.47
CA ALA A 175 27.37 -23.43 12.73
C ALA A 175 28.32 -23.11 11.57
N ASN A 176 28.14 -21.93 10.98
CA ASN A 176 29.20 -21.20 10.27
C ASN A 176 28.85 -19.71 10.28
N SER A 177 29.29 -19.02 11.32
CA SER A 177 29.38 -17.56 11.33
C SER A 177 30.84 -17.20 11.55
N PRO A 178 31.54 -16.63 10.55
CA PRO A 178 32.84 -16.05 10.78
C PRO A 178 32.67 -14.78 11.62
N ALA A 179 33.32 -14.79 12.78
CA ALA A 179 33.61 -13.61 13.58
C ALA A 179 34.37 -12.59 12.73
N GLY A 180 33.87 -11.36 12.66
CA GLY A 180 34.41 -10.32 11.80
C GLY A 180 34.15 -8.93 12.34
N GLN A 181 35.08 -8.48 13.18
CA GLN A 181 35.60 -7.11 13.26
C GLN A 181 34.66 -5.99 13.70
N THR A 182 34.76 -5.70 14.99
CA THR A 182 34.60 -4.40 15.64
C THR A 182 35.52 -3.36 14.98
N SER A 183 34.99 -2.52 14.11
CA SER A 183 35.70 -1.31 13.67
C SER A 183 35.49 -0.19 14.69
N GLN A 184 36.54 0.05 15.48
CA GLN A 184 36.76 1.28 16.22
C GLN A 184 36.82 2.44 15.20
N VAL A 185 36.01 3.48 15.43
CA VAL A 185 36.13 4.75 14.71
C VAL A 185 37.12 5.63 15.48
N PRO A 186 38.23 6.08 14.87
CA PRO A 186 39.17 6.98 15.53
C PRO A 186 38.58 8.38 15.67
N GLN A 187 38.60 8.89 16.90
CA GLN A 187 38.58 10.33 17.16
C GLN A 187 39.87 10.92 16.57
N GLN A 188 39.76 11.69 15.50
CA GLN A 188 40.81 12.62 15.10
C GLN A 188 40.25 14.03 15.06
N ALA A 189 40.84 14.83 15.94
CA ALA A 189 40.80 16.27 15.93
C ALA A 189 41.17 16.83 14.55
N ARG A 190 40.40 17.80 14.07
CA ARG A 190 40.92 18.80 13.15
C ARG A 190 40.21 20.13 13.37
N GLU A 191 40.81 20.87 14.29
CA GLU A 191 40.83 22.31 14.35
C GLU A 191 41.45 22.83 13.04
N VAL A 192 40.64 23.40 12.14
CA VAL A 192 41.11 24.36 11.14
C VAL A 192 40.11 25.51 11.12
N ARG A 193 40.60 26.57 11.76
CA ARG A 193 40.13 27.94 11.75
C ARG A 193 40.31 28.49 10.33
N ASP A 194 39.21 28.66 9.60
CA ASP A 194 39.16 29.58 8.47
C ASP A 194 38.31 30.78 8.89
N GLU A 195 39.01 31.86 9.21
CA GLU A 195 38.47 33.20 9.29
C GLU A 195 38.01 33.61 7.88
N GLN A 196 36.69 33.58 7.65
CA GLN A 196 36.09 34.27 6.51
C GLN A 196 35.44 35.58 6.95
N PRO A 197 35.59 36.62 6.11
CA PRO A 197 35.48 38.01 6.53
C PRO A 197 34.04 38.42 6.78
N ARG A 198 33.94 39.24 7.83
CA ARG A 198 32.79 40.09 8.18
C ARG A 198 32.25 40.77 6.92
N ARG A 199 31.07 40.33 6.48
CA ARG A 199 30.14 41.20 5.78
C ARG A 199 29.18 41.75 6.82
N ASP A 200 29.59 42.90 7.33
CA ASP A 200 28.77 43.78 8.12
C ASP A 200 27.54 44.22 7.30
N ASP A 201 26.42 44.27 8.00
CA ASP A 201 25.33 45.22 7.84
C ASP A 201 24.50 45.22 6.55
N ILE A 202 23.52 44.30 6.49
CA ILE A 202 22.13 44.73 6.29
C ILE A 202 21.26 43.97 7.31
N ARG A 203 21.21 44.51 8.53
CA ARG A 203 20.29 44.11 9.60
C ARG A 203 18.88 44.56 9.23
N ALA A 204 18.24 43.81 8.33
CA ALA A 204 16.79 43.87 8.19
C ALA A 204 16.21 43.32 9.51
N GLU A 205 15.60 44.21 10.27
CA GLU A 205 14.88 43.98 11.50
C GLU A 205 13.73 42.99 11.23
N SER A 206 14.07 41.70 11.22
CA SER A 206 13.13 40.61 11.10
C SER A 206 12.40 40.51 12.42
N THR A 207 11.27 41.22 12.49
CA THR A 207 10.29 41.09 13.57
C THR A 207 10.07 39.59 13.80
N PRO A 208 10.32 39.04 15.01
CA PRO A 208 10.18 37.62 15.28
C PRO A 208 8.75 37.21 14.95
N ARG A 209 8.59 36.50 13.84
CA ARG A 209 7.30 35.98 13.39
C ARG A 209 6.84 35.04 14.51
N PRO A 210 5.77 35.36 15.25
CA PRO A 210 5.36 34.59 16.41
C PRO A 210 5.26 33.14 15.98
N ALA A 211 5.97 32.26 16.68
CA ALA A 211 5.93 30.83 16.43
C ALA A 211 4.46 30.42 16.43
N ARG A 212 3.94 30.05 15.25
CA ARG A 212 2.57 29.57 15.14
C ARG A 212 2.53 28.28 15.96
N VAL A 213 2.00 28.38 17.17
CA VAL A 213 1.66 27.22 17.99
C VAL A 213 0.81 26.33 17.07
N PRO A 214 1.26 25.10 16.76
CA PRO A 214 0.51 24.20 15.91
C PRO A 214 -0.88 24.10 16.52
N GLN A 215 -1.90 24.60 15.83
CA GLN A 215 -3.27 24.44 16.28
C GLN A 215 -3.49 22.93 16.38
N GLU A 216 -3.70 22.45 17.60
CA GLU A 216 -4.05 21.06 17.84
C GLU A 216 -5.30 20.79 17.02
N VAL A 217 -5.15 19.86 16.08
CA VAL A 217 -6.22 19.52 15.14
C VAL A 217 -7.29 18.82 15.97
N GLN A 218 -8.33 19.55 16.35
CA GLN A 218 -9.52 18.95 16.96
C GLN A 218 -10.33 18.24 15.87
N TRP A 219 -11.13 17.24 16.28
CA TRP A 219 -12.06 16.55 15.38
C TRP A 219 -13.09 17.54 14.83
N SER A 220 -12.90 17.98 13.58
CA SER A 220 -13.87 18.86 12.93
C SER A 220 -15.18 18.14 12.65
N GLU A 221 -16.28 18.88 12.64
CA GLU A 221 -17.61 18.34 12.33
C GLU A 221 -17.64 17.64 10.96
N GLU A 222 -16.90 18.17 9.98
CA GLU A 222 -16.72 17.53 8.67
C GLU A 222 -16.08 16.14 8.76
N LEU A 223 -15.05 15.97 9.60
CA LEU A 223 -14.40 14.67 9.82
C LEU A 223 -15.36 13.69 10.49
N LEU A 224 -16.13 14.16 11.46
CA LEU A 224 -17.14 13.36 12.14
C LEU A 224 -18.24 12.91 11.18
N SER A 225 -18.72 13.80 10.31
CA SER A 225 -19.72 13.49 9.29
C SER A 225 -19.21 12.42 8.32
N SER A 226 -17.99 12.58 7.80
CA SER A 226 -17.37 11.57 6.92
C SER A 226 -17.17 10.22 7.64
N ALA A 227 -16.73 10.24 8.89
CA ALA A 227 -16.58 9.02 9.68
C ALA A 227 -17.94 8.32 9.92
N ARG A 228 -19.02 9.07 10.17
CA ARG A 228 -20.38 8.51 10.31
C ARG A 228 -20.84 7.84 9.02
N THR A 229 -20.70 8.51 7.88
CA THR A 229 -21.07 7.96 6.57
C THR A 229 -20.27 6.69 6.28
N TRP A 230 -18.96 6.74 6.50
CA TRP A 230 -18.08 5.59 6.32
C TRP A 230 -18.49 4.39 7.18
N PHE A 231 -18.80 4.59 8.47
CA PHE A 231 -19.26 3.50 9.33
C PHE A 231 -20.59 2.91 8.87
N LYS A 232 -21.56 3.75 8.46
CA LYS A 232 -22.84 3.27 7.93
C LYS A 232 -22.64 2.37 6.70
N GLU A 233 -21.82 2.80 5.75
CA GLU A 233 -21.51 2.02 4.55
C GLU A 233 -20.84 0.69 4.90
N VAL A 234 -19.82 0.72 5.77
CA VAL A 234 -19.10 -0.49 6.18
C VAL A 234 -20.01 -1.47 6.92
N LEU A 235 -20.87 -0.99 7.83
CA LEU A 235 -21.82 -1.84 8.55
C LEU A 235 -22.87 -2.46 7.61
N VAL A 236 -23.40 -1.69 6.65
CA VAL A 236 -24.31 -2.22 5.63
C VAL A 236 -23.64 -3.33 4.81
N LEU A 237 -22.38 -3.13 4.40
CA LEU A 237 -21.61 -4.16 3.67
C LEU A 237 -21.36 -5.42 4.49
N MET A 238 -21.28 -5.30 5.81
CA MET A 238 -21.16 -6.43 6.73
C MET A 238 -22.50 -7.12 7.04
N GLY A 239 -23.63 -6.61 6.53
CA GLY A 239 -24.97 -7.11 6.89
C GLY A 239 -25.43 -6.67 8.28
N LEU A 240 -24.80 -5.64 8.84
CA LEU A 240 -25.06 -5.07 10.17
C LEU A 240 -25.67 -3.66 10.09
N GLY A 241 -26.43 -3.37 9.02
CA GLY A 241 -26.96 -2.04 8.74
C GLY A 241 -28.00 -1.52 9.75
N ASP A 242 -28.54 -2.40 10.58
CA ASP A 242 -29.48 -2.12 11.67
C ASP A 242 -28.80 -1.79 13.00
N VAL A 243 -27.46 -1.88 13.09
CA VAL A 243 -26.73 -1.52 14.31
C VAL A 243 -26.64 -0.01 14.45
N GLU A 244 -27.26 0.52 15.50
CA GLU A 244 -27.11 1.92 15.88
C GLU A 244 -25.79 2.16 16.60
N PHE A 245 -25.19 3.33 16.39
CA PHE A 245 -23.95 3.74 17.05
C PHE A 245 -23.93 5.25 17.33
N THR A 246 -23.22 5.64 18.39
CA THR A 246 -23.04 7.04 18.80
C THR A 246 -21.57 7.42 18.79
N PHE A 247 -21.28 8.70 18.49
CA PHE A 247 -19.92 9.24 18.48
C PHE A 247 -19.75 10.19 19.65
N GLU A 248 -18.68 10.01 20.41
CA GLU A 248 -18.25 10.90 21.48
C GLU A 248 -16.82 11.35 21.18
N VAL A 249 -16.56 12.65 21.22
CA VAL A 249 -15.23 13.21 21.01
C VAL A 249 -14.64 13.54 22.37
N GLN A 250 -13.47 12.99 22.66
CA GLN A 250 -12.69 13.25 23.88
C GLN A 250 -11.27 13.63 23.46
N ASP A 251 -10.98 14.93 23.44
CA ASP A 251 -9.70 15.49 22.96
C ASP A 251 -9.36 15.04 21.52
N CYS A 252 -8.32 14.23 21.37
CA CYS A 252 -7.89 13.62 20.11
C CYS A 252 -8.49 12.23 19.87
N ASN A 253 -9.31 11.72 20.80
CA ASN A 253 -9.94 10.41 20.70
C ASN A 253 -11.37 10.54 20.17
N LEU A 254 -11.68 9.76 19.13
CA LEU A 254 -13.04 9.54 18.67
C LEU A 254 -13.53 8.21 19.23
N ASN A 255 -14.44 8.27 20.19
CA ASN A 255 -15.09 7.12 20.77
C ASN A 255 -16.34 6.80 19.96
N VAL A 256 -16.44 5.58 19.46
CA VAL A 256 -17.60 5.07 18.74
C VAL A 256 -18.20 3.95 19.58
N ILE A 257 -19.44 4.16 20.01
CA ILE A 257 -20.14 3.27 20.93
C ILE A 257 -21.28 2.60 20.16
N PHE A 258 -21.21 1.29 19.99
CA PHE A 258 -22.25 0.49 19.36
C PHE A 258 -23.34 0.10 20.37
N SER A 259 -24.58 0.10 19.91
CA SER A 259 -25.76 -0.30 20.71
C SER A 259 -25.77 -1.78 21.09
N ARG A 260 -25.13 -2.64 20.29
CA ARG A 260 -25.01 -4.08 20.49
C ARG A 260 -23.68 -4.62 19.99
N ARG A 261 -23.33 -5.85 20.38
CA ARG A 261 -22.15 -6.56 19.87
C ARG A 261 -22.26 -6.82 18.37
N LEU A 262 -21.15 -6.66 17.66
CA LEU A 262 -21.08 -6.95 16.22
C LEU A 262 -20.79 -8.43 15.94
N ILE A 263 -20.11 -9.11 16.86
CA ILE A 263 -19.73 -10.53 16.78
C ILE A 263 -19.89 -11.15 18.18
N ASP A 264 -20.39 -12.38 18.26
CA ASP A 264 -20.59 -13.08 19.55
C ASP A 264 -19.28 -13.38 20.29
N GLU A 265 -18.21 -13.68 19.54
CA GLU A 265 -16.89 -13.99 20.08
C GLU A 265 -16.07 -12.71 20.34
N GLU A 266 -15.84 -12.40 21.62
CA GLU A 266 -15.18 -11.18 22.09
C GLU A 266 -13.78 -10.98 21.48
N ALA A 267 -12.99 -12.04 21.33
CA ALA A 267 -11.65 -11.96 20.75
C ALA A 267 -11.67 -11.52 19.28
N ARG A 268 -12.64 -12.02 18.50
CA ARG A 268 -12.83 -11.63 17.10
C ARG A 268 -13.39 -10.22 16.99
N GLU A 269 -14.29 -9.85 17.89
CA GLU A 269 -14.83 -8.49 17.94
C GLU A 269 -13.72 -7.45 18.21
N LYS A 270 -12.85 -7.69 19.21
CA LYS A 270 -11.69 -6.83 19.48
C LYS A 270 -10.77 -6.70 18.26
N HIS A 271 -10.54 -7.80 17.55
CA HIS A 271 -9.74 -7.78 16.32
C HIS A 271 -10.41 -7.01 15.18
N LEU A 272 -11.73 -7.16 15.02
CA LEU A 272 -12.53 -6.38 14.08
C LEU A 272 -12.44 -4.89 14.41
N PHE A 273 -12.61 -4.51 15.67
CA PHE A 273 -12.53 -3.12 16.13
C PHE A 273 -11.14 -2.51 15.88
N ALA A 274 -10.06 -3.24 16.19
CA ALA A 274 -8.70 -2.80 15.87
C ALA A 274 -8.49 -2.59 14.36
N SER A 275 -9.08 -3.46 13.53
CA SER A 275 -8.99 -3.35 12.06
C SER A 275 -9.81 -2.17 11.52
N LEU A 276 -11.04 -1.98 12.01
CA LEU A 276 -11.93 -0.88 11.60
C LEU A 276 -11.37 0.48 11.99
N SER A 277 -10.86 0.63 13.22
CA SER A 277 -10.23 1.89 13.68
C SER A 277 -9.04 2.28 12.80
N THR A 278 -8.14 1.33 12.52
CA THR A 278 -6.96 1.55 11.67
C THR A 278 -7.35 1.95 10.25
N LEU A 279 -8.37 1.29 9.71
CA LEU A 279 -8.86 1.54 8.37
C LEU A 279 -9.56 2.89 8.24
N LEU A 280 -10.38 3.27 9.23
CA LEU A 280 -11.03 4.59 9.25
C LEU A 280 -9.98 5.71 9.26
N VAL A 281 -9.01 5.64 10.16
CA VAL A 281 -7.95 6.65 10.27
C VAL A 281 -7.17 6.74 8.95
N SER A 282 -6.88 5.60 8.30
CA SER A 282 -6.20 5.58 7.00
C SER A 282 -7.03 6.21 5.89
N THR A 283 -8.35 5.98 5.90
CA THR A 283 -9.29 6.55 4.93
C THR A 283 -9.41 8.07 5.10
N LEU A 284 -9.60 8.55 6.32
CA LEU A 284 -9.67 9.98 6.63
C LEU A 284 -8.37 10.71 6.28
N LYS A 285 -7.21 10.13 6.61
CA LYS A 285 -5.89 10.68 6.21
C LYS A 285 -5.78 10.86 4.69
N ARG A 286 -6.26 9.88 3.91
CA ARG A 286 -6.23 9.92 2.45
C ARG A 286 -7.17 10.97 1.88
N GLN A 287 -8.39 11.07 2.41
CA GLN A 287 -9.43 11.97 1.91
C GLN A 287 -9.09 13.44 2.17
N TYR A 288 -8.67 13.76 3.39
CA TYR A 288 -8.46 15.15 3.79
C TYR A 288 -7.02 15.65 3.59
N ARG A 289 -6.08 14.75 3.23
CA ARG A 289 -4.64 15.04 3.14
C ARG A 289 -4.08 15.74 4.38
N ARG A 290 -4.75 15.58 5.52
CA ARG A 290 -4.41 16.19 6.80
C ARG A 290 -3.60 15.21 7.65
N ALA A 291 -2.64 15.76 8.37
CA ALA A 291 -1.88 15.01 9.36
C ALA A 291 -2.75 14.82 10.60
N LEU A 292 -3.48 13.69 10.66
CA LEU A 292 -4.16 13.23 11.88
C LEU A 292 -3.14 12.60 12.84
N ARG A 293 -2.13 13.38 13.26
CA ARG A 293 -1.15 12.96 14.29
C ARG A 293 -1.84 13.01 15.65
N GLY A 294 -1.59 12.01 16.50
CA GLY A 294 -2.20 11.91 17.83
C GLY A 294 -3.67 11.48 17.87
N HIS A 295 -4.36 11.46 16.72
CA HIS A 295 -5.77 11.05 16.67
C HIS A 295 -5.90 9.54 16.83
N ARG A 296 -6.83 9.12 17.70
CA ARG A 296 -7.14 7.70 17.91
C ARG A 296 -8.64 7.49 17.77
N VAL A 297 -9.02 6.31 17.27
CA VAL A 297 -10.42 5.89 17.21
C VAL A 297 -10.57 4.71 18.15
N ILE A 298 -11.45 4.83 19.12
CA ILE A 298 -11.74 3.79 20.11
C ILE A 298 -13.15 3.28 19.83
N LEU A 299 -13.27 1.96 19.68
CA LEU A 299 -14.52 1.28 19.37
C LEU A 299 -14.93 0.44 20.58
N SER A 300 -16.16 0.60 21.01
CA SER A 300 -16.73 -0.09 22.17
C SER A 300 -18.20 -0.41 21.92
N HIS A 301 -18.74 -1.37 22.67
CA HIS A 301 -20.18 -1.65 22.70
C HIS A 301 -20.73 -1.33 24.10
N LYS A 302 -22.02 -1.02 24.19
CA LYS A 302 -22.74 -0.90 25.47
C LYS A 302 -22.96 -2.26 26.13
#